data_AF-A0A4Y7RTZ4-F1
#
_entry.id   AF-A0A4Y7RTZ4-F1
#
_cell.length_a   1.000
_cell.length_b   1.000
_cell.length_c   1.000
_cell.angle_alpha   90.00
_cell.angle_beta   90.00
_cell.angle_gamma   90.00
#
_symmetry.space_group_name_H-M   'P 1'
#
loop_
_entity.id
_entity.type
_entity.pdbx_description
1 polymer ?
#
loop_
_entity_poly.entity_id
_entity_poly.type
_entity_poly.pdbx_seq_one_letter_code
_entity_poly.pdbx_strand_id
1 'polypeptide(L)'
;MSWQVLLERFLHKGNKRPGKFRIHRFSMHLALAALVLTACLLGCYAWLNKNVTLVVDGRETRLNTFSRTVGGVLKANDVVLLEKDLVVPPVDTSTKKGMVISVKSALDANIALDGQFLQVRTQSQTVGDLLKEYAIELGPDDEVQPEAGAPVEQGMNILVARIGTSTEIKEVAIDFETERKYTTQLPQGATRVAREGQAGSERQTWLVTYRDKVEIGRQLLSTEVISEAVNKIIMVGSGLVVSRGGEDIRYSEALDMLASAYSYTGYNTSSGIEPYYGVVAVDPNQIPLGTRLYVEGYGYATALDRGSSITGNRIDLFFESQEEALSWGLRHVKVYVLD
;
A
#
# COMPACT_ATOMS: atom_id res chain seq x y z
N MET A 1 1.17 106.54 -67.53
CA MET A 1 0.99 105.75 -68.77
C MET A 1 -0.43 105.21 -68.77
N SER A 2 -1.27 105.68 -69.70
CA SER A 2 -2.71 105.39 -69.73
C SER A 2 -2.99 104.00 -70.30
N TRP A 3 -4.09 103.40 -69.87
CA TRP A 3 -4.60 102.09 -70.32
C TRP A 3 -4.82 101.98 -71.84
N GLN A 4 -4.78 103.09 -72.59
CA GLN A 4 -4.90 103.07 -74.05
C GLN A 4 -3.64 102.55 -74.76
N VAL A 5 -2.44 102.72 -74.19
CA VAL A 5 -1.19 102.30 -74.85
C VAL A 5 -0.95 100.78 -74.79
N LEU A 6 -1.58 100.08 -73.84
CA LEU A 6 -1.52 98.61 -73.75
C LEU A 6 -2.48 97.92 -74.72
N LEU A 7 -3.54 98.61 -75.18
CA LEU A 7 -4.56 98.02 -76.05
C LEU A 7 -4.17 98.01 -77.54
N GLU A 8 -3.32 98.94 -78.00
CA GLU A 8 -2.93 98.98 -79.41
C GLU A 8 -1.89 97.92 -79.81
N ARG A 9 -1.13 97.37 -78.86
CA ARG A 9 -0.11 96.35 -79.18
C ARG A 9 -0.68 94.95 -79.48
N PHE A 10 -1.98 94.75 -79.32
CA PHE A 10 -2.62 93.44 -79.52
C PHE A 10 -3.49 93.32 -80.77
N LEU A 11 -3.70 94.39 -81.55
CA LEU A 11 -4.68 94.39 -82.65
C LEU A 11 -4.11 94.26 -84.08
N HIS A 12 -2.84 93.88 -84.23
CA HIS A 12 -2.27 93.57 -85.54
C HIS A 12 -1.55 92.23 -85.59
N LYS A 13 -2.34 91.15 -85.43
CA LYS A 13 -2.15 89.94 -86.25
C LYS A 13 -3.51 89.44 -86.68
N GLY A 14 -3.80 89.65 -87.95
CA GLY A 14 -4.93 89.02 -88.59
C GLY A 14 -4.84 87.51 -88.51
N ASN A 15 -6.02 86.91 -88.59
CA ASN A 15 -6.37 85.84 -89.51
C ASN A 15 -6.98 84.61 -88.83
N LYS A 16 -8.12 84.23 -89.45
CA LYS A 16 -8.82 82.94 -89.42
C LYS A 16 -9.70 82.65 -88.22
N ARG A 17 -11.01 82.65 -88.51
CA ARG A 17 -12.04 81.92 -87.77
C ARG A 17 -11.47 80.55 -87.35
N PRO A 18 -11.55 80.14 -86.08
CA PRO A 18 -11.21 78.77 -85.72
C PRO A 18 -12.21 77.87 -86.46
N GLY A 19 -11.70 77.07 -87.40
CA GLY A 19 -12.49 76.03 -88.04
C GLY A 19 -13.13 75.18 -86.94
N LYS A 20 -14.38 74.76 -87.14
CA LYS A 20 -15.10 73.84 -86.25
C LYS A 20 -14.19 72.64 -85.98
N PHE A 21 -13.48 72.66 -84.85
CA PHE A 21 -12.73 71.51 -84.39
C PHE A 21 -13.75 70.39 -84.23
N ARG A 22 -13.48 69.28 -84.89
CA ARG A 22 -14.41 68.16 -85.03
C ARG A 22 -14.42 67.35 -83.73
N ILE A 23 -14.89 67.96 -82.65
CA ILE A 23 -14.93 67.42 -81.28
C ILE A 23 -15.71 66.09 -81.25
N HIS A 24 -16.70 65.92 -82.12
CA HIS A 24 -17.54 64.71 -82.22
C HIS A 24 -16.77 63.39 -82.44
N ARG A 25 -15.65 63.39 -83.18
CA ARG A 25 -14.89 62.14 -83.40
C ARG A 25 -14.03 61.76 -82.20
N PHE A 26 -13.44 62.75 -81.54
CA PHE A 26 -12.60 62.53 -80.35
C PHE A 26 -13.44 62.14 -79.13
N SER A 27 -14.61 62.76 -78.95
CA SER A 27 -15.57 62.41 -77.90
C SER A 27 -16.17 61.01 -78.08
N MET A 28 -16.34 60.55 -79.32
CA MET A 28 -16.86 59.21 -79.63
C MET A 28 -15.83 58.10 -79.33
N HIS A 29 -14.54 58.33 -79.61
CA HIS A 29 -13.47 57.39 -79.22
C HIS A 29 -13.28 57.32 -77.70
N LEU A 30 -13.42 58.45 -76.99
CA LEU A 30 -13.41 58.50 -75.53
C LEU A 30 -14.60 57.74 -74.91
N ALA A 31 -15.80 57.90 -75.48
CA ALA A 31 -16.98 57.16 -75.03
C ALA A 31 -16.85 55.65 -75.27
N LEU A 32 -16.29 55.24 -76.41
CA LEU A 32 -16.03 53.82 -76.71
C LEU A 32 -14.95 53.24 -75.79
N ALA A 33 -13.86 53.95 -75.54
CA ALA A 33 -12.81 53.54 -74.62
C ALA A 33 -13.34 53.41 -73.18
N ALA A 34 -14.18 54.34 -72.73
CA ALA A 34 -14.86 54.26 -71.44
C ALA A 34 -15.80 53.04 -71.35
N LEU A 35 -16.52 52.73 -72.42
CA LEU A 35 -17.41 51.56 -72.46
C LEU A 35 -16.63 50.24 -72.40
N VAL A 36 -15.51 50.13 -73.14
CA VAL A 36 -14.62 48.97 -73.08
C VAL A 36 -13.98 48.83 -71.69
N LEU A 37 -13.50 49.93 -71.11
CA LEU A 37 -12.96 49.93 -69.75
C LEU A 37 -14.00 49.44 -68.73
N THR A 38 -15.23 49.95 -68.82
CA THR A 38 -16.33 49.55 -67.94
C THR A 38 -16.68 48.07 -68.13
N ALA A 39 -16.72 47.57 -69.37
CA ALA A 39 -16.95 46.15 -69.65
C ALA A 39 -15.81 45.26 -69.12
N CYS A 40 -14.56 45.69 -69.25
CA CYS A 40 -13.40 45.00 -68.68
C CYS A 40 -13.43 45.00 -67.14
N LEU A 41 -13.81 46.12 -66.51
CA LEU A 41 -13.95 46.21 -65.05
C LEU A 41 -15.08 45.32 -64.54
N LEU A 42 -16.24 45.31 -65.22
CA LEU A 42 -17.37 44.42 -64.90
C LEU A 42 -17.01 42.95 -65.12
N GLY A 43 -16.30 42.62 -66.20
CA GLY A 43 -15.80 41.28 -66.47
C GLY A 43 -14.77 40.81 -65.44
N CYS A 44 -13.83 41.68 -65.05
CA CYS A 44 -12.85 41.42 -64.01
C CYS A 44 -13.52 41.24 -62.64
N TYR A 45 -14.49 42.09 -62.31
CA TYR A 45 -15.30 41.96 -61.09
C TYR A 45 -16.06 40.63 -61.05
N ALA A 46 -16.76 40.28 -62.14
CA ALA A 46 -17.50 39.03 -62.25
C ALA A 46 -16.58 37.79 -62.22
N TRP A 47 -15.35 37.89 -62.74
CA TRP A 47 -14.38 36.80 -62.74
C TRP A 47 -13.70 36.60 -61.38
N LEU A 48 -13.36 37.70 -60.69
CA LEU A 48 -12.75 37.64 -59.36
C LEU A 48 -13.75 37.19 -58.29
N ASN A 49 -15.03 37.54 -58.47
CA ASN A 49 -16.13 37.16 -57.59
C ASN A 49 -16.49 35.67 -57.80
N LYS A 50 -16.23 34.86 -56.78
CA LYS A 50 -16.51 33.41 -56.79
C LYS A 50 -17.55 33.11 -55.73
N ASN A 51 -18.52 32.27 -56.06
CA ASN A 51 -19.42 31.70 -55.06
C ASN A 51 -18.77 30.44 -54.46
N VAL A 52 -18.80 30.31 -53.13
CA VAL A 52 -18.31 29.15 -52.40
C VAL A 52 -19.29 28.80 -51.28
N THR A 53 -19.30 27.53 -50.88
CA THR A 53 -20.05 27.05 -49.72
C THR A 53 -19.07 26.78 -48.59
N LEU A 54 -19.20 27.47 -47.48
CA LEU A 54 -18.45 27.23 -46.27
C LEU A 54 -19.30 26.38 -45.32
N VAL A 55 -18.81 25.21 -44.92
CA VAL A 55 -19.46 24.30 -43.98
C VAL A 55 -18.64 24.27 -42.71
N VAL A 56 -19.12 24.86 -41.62
CA VAL A 56 -18.42 24.85 -40.32
C VAL A 56 -19.21 23.98 -39.36
N ASP A 57 -18.64 22.87 -38.93
CA ASP A 57 -19.28 21.91 -38.00
C ASP A 57 -20.70 21.52 -38.44
N GLY A 58 -20.86 21.27 -39.75
CA GLY A 58 -22.12 20.90 -40.39
C GLY A 58 -23.06 22.06 -40.73
N ARG A 59 -22.74 23.30 -40.34
CA ARG A 59 -23.54 24.49 -40.70
C ARG A 59 -23.07 25.07 -42.02
N GLU A 60 -23.93 25.00 -43.04
CA GLU A 60 -23.63 25.53 -44.37
C GLU A 60 -23.92 27.02 -44.49
N THR A 61 -22.96 27.77 -45.04
CA THR A 61 -23.09 29.18 -45.40
C THR A 61 -22.62 29.38 -46.84
N ARG A 62 -23.50 29.87 -47.71
CA ARG A 62 -23.14 30.22 -49.08
C ARG A 62 -22.72 31.68 -49.13
N LEU A 63 -21.53 31.93 -49.67
CA LEU A 63 -20.96 33.27 -49.69
C LEU A 63 -20.24 33.55 -51.01
N ASN A 64 -20.11 34.84 -51.30
CA ASN A 64 -19.32 35.34 -52.42
C ASN A 64 -17.96 35.81 -51.89
N THR A 65 -16.89 35.49 -52.60
CA THR A 65 -15.53 35.80 -52.17
C THR A 65 -14.64 36.22 -53.32
N PHE A 66 -13.76 37.19 -53.02
CA PHE A 66 -12.64 37.58 -53.87
C PHE A 66 -11.32 36.93 -53.44
N SER A 67 -11.32 36.20 -52.31
CA SER A 67 -10.15 35.50 -51.81
C SER A 67 -9.61 34.54 -52.87
N ARG A 68 -8.28 34.40 -52.91
CA ARG A 68 -7.60 33.52 -53.86
C ARG A 68 -7.44 32.10 -53.31
N THR A 69 -7.44 31.93 -51.99
CA THR A 69 -7.19 30.67 -51.29
C THR A 69 -8.26 30.37 -50.25
N VAL A 70 -8.40 29.09 -49.88
CA VAL A 70 -9.31 28.63 -48.82
C VAL A 70 -9.05 29.39 -47.51
N GLY A 71 -7.80 29.50 -47.06
CA GLY A 71 -7.45 30.24 -45.85
C GLY A 71 -7.82 31.72 -45.92
N GLY A 72 -7.78 32.33 -47.11
CA GLY A 72 -8.27 33.69 -47.31
C GLY A 72 -9.79 33.79 -47.20
N VAL A 73 -10.55 32.74 -47.54
CA VAL A 73 -12.01 32.69 -47.32
C VAL A 73 -12.31 32.58 -45.83
N LEU A 74 -11.61 31.70 -45.11
CA LEU A 74 -11.78 31.49 -43.67
C LEU A 74 -11.50 32.78 -42.88
N LYS A 75 -10.36 33.42 -43.15
CA LYS A 75 -9.96 34.67 -42.49
C LYS A 75 -10.96 35.81 -42.75
N ALA A 76 -11.53 35.89 -43.95
CA ALA A 76 -12.50 36.93 -44.30
C ALA A 76 -13.90 36.72 -43.67
N ASN A 77 -14.15 35.54 -43.10
CA ASN A 77 -15.39 35.19 -42.41
C ASN A 77 -15.14 34.90 -40.92
N ASP A 78 -14.05 35.45 -40.36
CA ASP A 78 -13.68 35.33 -38.95
C ASP A 78 -13.60 33.87 -38.42
N VAL A 79 -13.31 32.92 -39.32
CA VAL A 79 -13.04 31.53 -38.93
C VAL A 79 -11.58 31.41 -38.54
N VAL A 80 -11.33 31.34 -37.24
CA VAL A 80 -10.00 31.11 -36.65
C VAL A 80 -9.79 29.60 -36.52
N LEU A 81 -8.75 29.09 -37.17
CA LEU A 81 -8.35 27.69 -37.05
C LEU A 81 -7.46 27.52 -35.82
N LEU A 82 -7.79 26.53 -35.01
CA LEU A 82 -7.00 26.08 -33.88
C LEU A 82 -6.22 24.81 -34.23
N GLU A 83 -5.39 24.36 -33.30
CA GLU A 83 -4.66 23.11 -33.45
C GLU A 83 -5.64 21.95 -33.62
N LYS A 84 -5.33 21.05 -34.57
CA LYS A 84 -6.08 19.83 -34.92
C LYS A 84 -7.46 20.05 -35.56
N ASP A 85 -7.84 21.28 -35.90
CA ASP A 85 -9.00 21.52 -36.75
C ASP A 85 -8.72 20.98 -38.16
N LEU A 86 -9.73 20.32 -38.76
CA LEU A 86 -9.62 19.74 -40.10
C LEU A 86 -10.28 20.67 -41.12
N VAL A 87 -9.51 21.06 -42.15
CA VAL A 87 -10.02 21.88 -43.27
C VAL A 87 -9.86 21.14 -44.58
N VAL A 88 -10.96 20.99 -45.32
CA VAL A 88 -11.00 20.34 -46.62
C VAL A 88 -11.72 21.23 -47.63
N PRO A 89 -11.07 21.64 -48.74
CA PRO A 89 -9.66 21.43 -49.11
C PRO A 89 -8.67 22.19 -48.21
N PRO A 90 -7.36 21.86 -48.23
CA PRO A 90 -6.32 22.54 -47.45
C PRO A 90 -6.29 24.06 -47.64
N VAL A 91 -5.84 24.79 -46.62
CA VAL A 91 -5.92 26.27 -46.53
C VAL A 91 -5.19 27.03 -47.66
N ASP A 92 -4.19 26.42 -48.28
CA ASP A 92 -3.42 26.96 -49.41
C ASP A 92 -4.08 26.69 -50.77
N THR A 93 -5.12 25.86 -50.82
CA THR A 93 -5.84 25.52 -52.05
C THR A 93 -6.47 26.75 -52.69
N SER A 94 -6.27 26.91 -54.00
CA SER A 94 -6.86 28.00 -54.77
C SER A 94 -8.39 27.87 -54.89
N THR A 95 -9.11 28.94 -54.58
CA THR A 95 -10.59 28.96 -54.62
C THR A 95 -11.12 28.85 -56.04
N LYS A 96 -12.18 28.06 -56.24
CA LYS A 96 -12.91 27.92 -57.51
C LYS A 96 -14.40 28.22 -57.32
N LYS A 97 -15.06 28.61 -58.41
CA LYS A 97 -16.52 28.83 -58.43
C LYS A 97 -17.23 27.52 -58.05
N GLY A 98 -18.17 27.59 -57.11
CA GLY A 98 -18.93 26.45 -56.58
C GLY A 98 -18.15 25.54 -55.61
N MET A 99 -16.96 25.95 -55.15
CA MET A 99 -16.16 25.15 -54.22
C MET A 99 -16.84 25.02 -52.86
N VAL A 100 -16.82 23.81 -52.29
CA VAL A 100 -17.22 23.54 -50.90
C VAL A 100 -15.97 23.51 -50.04
N ILE A 101 -15.96 24.30 -48.98
CA ILE A 101 -14.91 24.37 -47.97
C ILE A 101 -15.53 23.86 -46.68
N SER A 102 -15.08 22.71 -46.19
CA SER A 102 -15.51 22.11 -44.94
C SER A 102 -14.48 22.35 -43.86
N VAL A 103 -14.92 22.86 -42.72
CA VAL A 103 -14.14 23.02 -41.49
C VAL A 103 -14.81 22.17 -40.43
N LYS A 104 -14.04 21.26 -39.84
CA LYS A 104 -14.45 20.47 -38.68
C LYS A 104 -13.54 20.81 -37.51
N SER A 105 -14.10 21.46 -36.50
CA SER A 105 -13.40 21.83 -35.28
C SER A 105 -12.96 20.58 -34.52
N ALA A 106 -11.77 20.63 -33.92
CA ALA A 106 -11.35 19.61 -32.96
C ALA A 106 -12.21 19.68 -31.70
N LEU A 107 -12.42 18.53 -31.07
CA LEU A 107 -13.12 18.43 -29.79
C LEU A 107 -12.15 18.75 -28.66
N ASP A 108 -12.59 19.58 -27.72
CA ASP A 108 -11.86 19.83 -26.47
C ASP A 108 -12.22 18.77 -25.43
N ALA A 109 -11.25 18.27 -24.68
CA ALA A 109 -11.46 17.37 -23.54
C ALA A 109 -10.42 17.60 -22.44
N ASN A 110 -10.70 17.09 -21.24
CA ASN A 110 -9.79 17.10 -20.11
C ASN A 110 -9.44 15.67 -19.72
N ILE A 111 -8.15 15.35 -19.60
CA ILE A 111 -7.68 14.06 -19.11
C ILE A 111 -7.13 14.25 -17.69
N ALA A 112 -7.68 13.53 -16.72
CA ALA A 112 -7.16 13.44 -15.37
C ALA A 112 -6.34 12.14 -15.24
N LEU A 113 -5.04 12.27 -14.99
CA LEU A 113 -4.09 11.16 -14.87
C LEU A 113 -3.08 11.47 -13.76
N ASP A 114 -2.83 10.53 -12.85
CA ASP A 114 -1.87 10.68 -11.74
C ASP A 114 -2.09 11.96 -10.89
N GLY A 115 -3.35 12.38 -10.74
CA GLY A 115 -3.73 13.61 -10.04
C GLY A 115 -3.45 14.92 -10.80
N GLN A 116 -3.04 14.85 -12.07
CA GLN A 116 -2.82 16.00 -12.95
C GLN A 116 -3.96 16.11 -13.98
N PHE A 117 -4.29 17.34 -14.39
CA PHE A 117 -5.27 17.62 -15.43
C PHE A 117 -4.58 18.11 -16.70
N LEU A 118 -4.83 17.45 -17.81
CA LEU A 118 -4.32 17.80 -19.14
C LEU A 118 -5.49 18.24 -20.04
N GLN A 119 -5.46 19.48 -20.51
CA GLN A 119 -6.38 19.96 -21.55
C GLN A 119 -5.90 19.52 -22.92
N VAL A 120 -6.79 18.90 -23.68
CA VAL A 120 -6.48 18.29 -24.98
C VAL A 120 -7.49 18.68 -26.05
N ARG A 121 -7.01 18.66 -27.30
CA ARG A 121 -7.82 18.78 -28.52
C ARG A 121 -7.66 17.52 -29.34
N THR A 122 -8.74 17.01 -29.95
CA THR A 122 -8.64 15.79 -30.75
C THR A 122 -9.68 15.73 -31.87
N GLN A 123 -9.37 14.95 -32.91
CA GLN A 123 -10.32 14.49 -33.93
C GLN A 123 -10.68 13.01 -33.76
N SER A 124 -10.10 12.36 -32.75
CA SER A 124 -10.33 10.96 -32.42
C SER A 124 -11.78 10.73 -32.03
N GLN A 125 -12.32 9.59 -32.45
CA GLN A 125 -13.73 9.27 -32.24
C GLN A 125 -13.97 8.66 -30.87
N THR A 126 -12.98 7.99 -30.28
CA THR A 126 -13.13 7.25 -29.02
C THR A 126 -12.14 7.75 -27.96
N VAL A 127 -12.49 7.56 -26.69
CA VAL A 127 -11.62 7.87 -25.54
C VAL A 127 -10.26 7.15 -25.66
N GLY A 128 -10.27 5.88 -26.05
CA GLY A 128 -9.05 5.09 -26.19
C GLY A 128 -8.12 5.59 -27.30
N ASP A 129 -8.67 6.03 -28.43
CA ASP A 129 -7.88 6.62 -29.52
C ASP A 129 -7.30 7.99 -29.13
N LEU A 130 -8.10 8.82 -28.42
CA LEU A 130 -7.65 10.08 -27.85
C LEU A 130 -6.48 9.85 -26.88
N LEU A 131 -6.57 8.86 -25.98
CA LEU A 131 -5.49 8.57 -25.03
C LEU A 131 -4.21 8.16 -25.77
N LYS A 132 -4.30 7.28 -26.79
CA LYS A 132 -3.16 6.89 -27.62
C LYS A 132 -2.54 8.05 -28.39
N GLU A 133 -3.36 8.96 -28.93
CA GLU A 133 -2.90 10.16 -29.63
C GLU A 133 -2.00 11.04 -28.75
N TYR A 134 -2.28 11.06 -27.44
CA TYR A 134 -1.49 11.77 -26.43
C TYR A 134 -0.43 10.89 -25.74
N ALA A 135 -0.10 9.73 -26.33
CA ALA A 135 0.87 8.76 -25.82
C ALA A 135 0.55 8.22 -24.40
N ILE A 136 -0.74 8.18 -24.05
CA ILE A 136 -1.23 7.56 -22.82
C ILE A 136 -1.68 6.14 -23.15
N GLU A 137 -0.77 5.19 -22.96
CA GLU A 137 -1.09 3.76 -23.10
C GLU A 137 -1.71 3.24 -21.81
N LEU A 138 -2.82 2.52 -21.89
CA LEU A 138 -3.46 1.87 -20.75
C LEU A 138 -2.83 0.50 -20.49
N GLY A 139 -2.47 0.24 -19.24
CA GLY A 139 -2.09 -1.09 -18.76
C GLY A 139 -3.29 -2.04 -18.71
N PRO A 140 -3.05 -3.34 -18.50
CA PRO A 140 -4.11 -4.36 -18.50
C PRO A 140 -5.14 -4.16 -17.38
N ASP A 141 -4.72 -3.61 -16.24
CA ASP A 141 -5.56 -3.41 -15.07
C ASP A 141 -6.01 -1.94 -14.89
N ASP A 142 -5.58 -1.02 -15.76
CA ASP A 142 -5.91 0.39 -15.64
C ASP A 142 -7.39 0.65 -15.91
N GLU A 143 -7.97 1.56 -15.13
CA GLU A 143 -9.36 1.98 -15.27
C GLU A 143 -9.43 3.33 -16.00
N VAL A 144 -10.36 3.44 -16.94
CA VAL A 144 -10.68 4.70 -17.62
C VAL A 144 -12.17 4.98 -17.56
N GLN A 145 -12.53 6.22 -17.23
CA GLN A 145 -13.91 6.68 -17.17
C GLN A 145 -14.06 8.02 -17.90
N PRO A 146 -14.90 8.12 -18.95
CA PRO A 146 -15.68 7.05 -19.58
C PRO A 146 -14.81 5.93 -20.17
N GLU A 147 -15.41 4.76 -20.44
CA GLU A 147 -14.69 3.60 -20.98
C GLU A 147 -13.94 3.94 -22.29
N ALA A 148 -12.86 3.24 -22.59
CA ALA A 148 -12.02 3.51 -23.77
C ALA A 148 -12.79 3.47 -25.11
N GLY A 149 -13.89 2.70 -25.20
CA GLY A 149 -14.74 2.65 -26.39
C GLY A 149 -15.77 3.78 -26.50
N ALA A 150 -15.95 4.60 -25.46
CA ALA A 150 -16.92 5.67 -25.46
C ALA A 150 -16.57 6.76 -26.48
N PRO A 151 -17.56 7.35 -27.17
CA PRO A 151 -17.31 8.42 -28.11
C PRO A 151 -16.83 9.68 -27.39
N VAL A 152 -15.90 10.42 -28.00
CA VAL A 152 -15.43 11.71 -27.44
C VAL A 152 -16.47 12.80 -27.71
N GLU A 153 -16.78 13.60 -26.68
CA GLU A 153 -17.69 14.74 -26.76
C GLU A 153 -17.01 16.05 -26.35
N GLN A 154 -17.56 17.19 -26.79
CA GLN A 154 -17.03 18.51 -26.49
C GLN A 154 -17.05 18.80 -24.99
N GLY A 155 -15.89 19.13 -24.42
CA GLY A 155 -15.70 19.43 -23.00
C GLY A 155 -15.70 18.18 -22.10
N MET A 156 -15.56 16.98 -22.65
CA MET A 156 -15.59 15.73 -21.89
C MET A 156 -14.43 15.65 -20.88
N ASN A 157 -14.72 15.15 -19.67
CA ASN A 157 -13.72 14.82 -18.66
C ASN A 157 -13.46 13.31 -18.69
N ILE A 158 -12.19 12.94 -18.82
CA ILE A 158 -11.71 11.56 -18.89
C ILE A 158 -10.81 11.34 -17.69
N LEU A 159 -11.18 10.42 -16.80
CA LEU A 159 -10.37 9.99 -15.67
C LEU A 159 -9.63 8.71 -16.05
N VAL A 160 -8.33 8.69 -15.85
CA VAL A 160 -7.48 7.50 -15.99
C VAL A 160 -6.89 7.20 -14.61
N ALA A 161 -7.24 6.05 -14.05
CA ALA A 161 -6.69 5.57 -12.80
C ALA A 161 -5.70 4.43 -13.08
N ARG A 162 -4.46 4.60 -12.62
CA ARG A 162 -3.40 3.59 -12.81
C ARG A 162 -3.49 2.54 -11.72
N ILE A 163 -3.68 1.29 -12.11
CA ILE A 163 -3.74 0.15 -11.19
C ILE A 163 -2.49 -0.70 -11.40
N GLY A 164 -1.74 -0.89 -10.32
CA GLY A 164 -0.53 -1.70 -10.33
C GLY A 164 -0.48 -2.62 -9.12
N THR A 165 0.17 -3.76 -9.28
CA THR A 165 0.49 -4.64 -8.16
C THR A 165 2.01 -4.70 -7.97
N SER A 166 2.43 -4.82 -6.72
CA SER A 166 3.84 -4.99 -6.34
C SER A 166 3.97 -6.09 -5.31
N THR A 167 5.04 -6.87 -5.40
CA THR A 167 5.37 -7.87 -4.38
C THR A 167 6.30 -7.25 -3.35
N GLU A 168 5.84 -7.17 -2.10
CA GLU A 168 6.61 -6.68 -0.97
C GLU A 168 6.99 -7.81 -0.02
N ILE A 169 8.24 -7.79 0.43
CA ILE A 169 8.77 -8.78 1.36
C ILE A 169 9.01 -8.10 2.69
N LYS A 170 8.44 -8.66 3.76
CA LYS A 170 8.61 -8.17 5.12
C LYS A 170 9.06 -9.31 6.03
N GLU A 171 10.12 -9.08 6.78
CA GLU A 171 10.53 -9.98 7.85
C GLU A 171 9.84 -9.55 9.15
N VAL A 172 9.22 -10.51 9.84
CA VAL A 172 8.45 -10.31 11.07
C VAL A 172 8.96 -11.30 12.13
N ALA A 173 9.03 -10.84 13.38
CA ALA A 173 9.44 -11.70 14.50
C ALA A 173 8.33 -12.67 14.91
N ILE A 174 8.71 -13.89 15.26
CA ILE A 174 7.84 -14.88 15.89
C ILE A 174 8.14 -14.87 17.38
N ASP A 175 7.16 -14.49 18.19
CA ASP A 175 7.32 -14.48 19.65
C ASP A 175 7.52 -15.89 20.19
N PHE A 176 8.38 -16.02 21.21
CA PHE A 176 8.57 -17.27 21.92
C PHE A 176 7.61 -17.40 23.10
N GLU A 177 7.29 -18.63 23.48
CA GLU A 177 6.48 -18.90 24.66
C GLU A 177 7.33 -19.13 25.91
N THR A 178 6.72 -18.98 27.10
CA THR A 178 7.35 -19.32 28.38
C THR A 178 6.78 -20.62 28.93
N GLU A 179 7.60 -21.66 28.97
CA GLU A 179 7.27 -22.97 29.54
C GLU A 179 7.72 -23.04 31.00
N ARG A 180 6.82 -23.46 31.90
CA ARG A 180 7.13 -23.65 33.33
C ARG A 180 7.27 -25.12 33.66
N LYS A 181 8.41 -25.52 34.25
CA LYS A 181 8.68 -26.90 34.70
C LYS A 181 8.89 -26.95 36.20
N TYR A 182 8.11 -27.78 36.89
CA TYR A 182 8.21 -27.92 38.34
C TYR A 182 9.36 -28.86 38.72
N THR A 183 10.06 -28.54 39.81
CA THR A 183 11.14 -29.39 40.32
C THR A 183 11.27 -29.30 41.84
N THR A 184 11.51 -30.45 42.47
CA THR A 184 11.84 -30.52 43.90
C THR A 184 13.25 -30.01 44.20
N GLN A 185 14.13 -29.85 43.19
CA GLN A 185 15.49 -29.33 43.33
C GLN A 185 15.56 -27.83 43.65
N LEU A 186 14.46 -27.10 43.55
CA LEU A 186 14.34 -25.71 44.01
C LEU A 186 13.33 -25.61 45.17
N PRO A 187 13.59 -24.80 46.21
CA PRO A 187 12.63 -24.54 47.27
C PRO A 187 11.30 -24.02 46.72
N GLN A 188 10.21 -24.32 47.40
CA GLN A 188 8.88 -23.91 46.99
C GLN A 188 8.81 -22.39 46.74
N GLY A 189 8.31 -22.02 45.55
CA GLY A 189 8.16 -20.61 45.15
C GLY A 189 9.44 -19.97 44.58
N ALA A 190 10.62 -20.58 44.74
CA ALA A 190 11.82 -20.13 44.04
C ALA A 190 11.69 -20.38 42.53
N THR A 191 12.22 -19.48 41.71
CA THR A 191 12.23 -19.64 40.26
C THR A 191 13.65 -19.49 39.72
N ARG A 192 13.94 -20.23 38.65
CA ARG A 192 15.22 -20.12 37.94
C ARG A 192 15.00 -20.28 36.45
N VAL A 193 15.56 -19.40 35.64
CA VAL A 193 15.56 -19.59 34.19
C VAL A 193 16.52 -20.73 33.84
N ALA A 194 16.00 -21.80 33.24
CA ALA A 194 16.80 -22.91 32.74
C ALA A 194 17.28 -22.66 31.30
N ARG A 195 16.47 -21.96 30.51
CA ARG A 195 16.83 -21.56 29.15
C ARG A 195 16.16 -20.23 28.82
N GLU A 196 16.94 -19.28 28.31
CA GLU A 196 16.38 -18.03 27.80
C GLU A 196 15.60 -18.26 26.49
N GLY A 197 14.55 -17.47 26.30
CA GLY A 197 13.78 -17.50 25.06
C GLY A 197 14.46 -16.68 23.98
N GLN A 198 14.29 -17.09 22.73
CA GLN A 198 14.77 -16.36 21.55
C GLN A 198 13.64 -16.28 20.54
N ALA A 199 13.34 -15.07 20.07
CA ALA A 199 12.34 -14.87 19.05
C ALA A 199 12.81 -15.52 17.74
N GLY A 200 11.89 -16.16 17.04
CA GLY A 200 12.10 -16.61 15.67
C GLY A 200 11.88 -15.47 14.68
N SER A 201 11.95 -15.79 13.40
CA SER A 201 11.55 -14.87 12.33
C SER A 201 10.90 -15.62 11.18
N GLU A 202 9.93 -14.95 10.56
CA GLU A 202 9.32 -15.38 9.31
C GLU A 202 9.38 -14.26 8.27
N ARG A 203 9.48 -14.68 7.01
CA ARG A 203 9.35 -13.83 5.84
C ARG A 203 7.92 -13.91 5.31
N GLN A 204 7.26 -12.78 5.29
CA GLN A 204 5.94 -12.62 4.68
C GLN A 204 6.08 -11.97 3.31
N THR A 205 5.50 -12.59 2.30
CA THR A 205 5.41 -12.04 0.93
C THR A 205 4.00 -11.52 0.70
N TRP A 206 3.87 -10.24 0.44
CA TRP A 206 2.62 -9.54 0.23
C TRP A 206 2.46 -9.13 -1.22
N LEU A 207 1.30 -9.37 -1.82
CA LEU A 207 0.87 -8.70 -3.04
C LEU A 207 0.15 -7.42 -2.64
N VAL A 208 0.71 -6.26 -2.97
CA VAL A 208 0.16 -4.95 -2.64
C VAL A 208 -0.41 -4.33 -3.90
N THR A 209 -1.67 -3.90 -3.85
CA THR A 209 -2.38 -3.26 -4.95
C THR A 209 -2.42 -1.76 -4.73
N TYR A 210 -2.02 -1.03 -5.76
CA TYR A 210 -1.94 0.42 -5.78
C TYR A 210 -2.92 1.00 -6.78
N ARG A 211 -3.57 2.11 -6.41
CA ARG A 211 -4.32 3.00 -7.30
C ARG A 211 -3.69 4.38 -7.25
N ASP A 212 -3.24 4.89 -8.39
CA ASP A 212 -2.58 6.20 -8.49
C ASP A 212 -1.46 6.38 -7.46
N LYS A 213 -0.66 5.32 -7.27
CA LYS A 213 0.45 5.20 -6.29
C LYS A 213 0.03 5.17 -4.82
N VAL A 214 -1.26 5.12 -4.52
CA VAL A 214 -1.81 4.94 -3.17
C VAL A 214 -2.18 3.48 -2.97
N GLU A 215 -1.72 2.86 -1.88
CA GLU A 215 -2.11 1.49 -1.53
C GLU A 215 -3.61 1.42 -1.23
N ILE A 216 -4.32 0.56 -1.95
CA ILE A 216 -5.75 0.30 -1.74
C ILE A 216 -6.00 -1.05 -1.06
N GLY A 217 -5.01 -1.93 -1.04
CA GLY A 217 -5.10 -3.22 -0.36
C GLY A 217 -3.83 -4.04 -0.48
N ARG A 218 -3.73 -5.06 0.37
CA ARG A 218 -2.66 -6.05 0.33
C ARG A 218 -3.19 -7.44 0.64
N GLN A 219 -2.58 -8.46 0.04
CA GLN A 219 -2.88 -9.86 0.27
C GLN A 219 -1.60 -10.60 0.65
N LEU A 220 -1.63 -11.34 1.76
CA LEU A 220 -0.53 -12.24 2.12
C LEU A 220 -0.52 -13.43 1.14
N LEU A 221 0.55 -13.54 0.36
CA LEU A 221 0.72 -14.64 -0.60
C LEU A 221 1.35 -15.86 0.06
N SER A 222 2.38 -15.64 0.88
CA SER A 222 3.09 -16.72 1.55
C SER A 222 3.78 -16.23 2.82
N THR A 223 3.99 -17.19 3.71
CA THR A 223 4.83 -17.05 4.89
C THR A 223 5.87 -18.16 4.85
N GLU A 224 7.13 -17.81 5.10
CA GLU A 224 8.26 -18.73 5.17
C GLU A 224 8.97 -18.52 6.52
N VAL A 225 9.00 -19.53 7.38
CA VAL A 225 9.74 -19.47 8.65
C VAL A 225 11.23 -19.51 8.35
N ILE A 226 11.95 -18.44 8.69
CA ILE A 226 13.40 -18.35 8.55
C ILE A 226 14.08 -18.98 9.76
N SER A 227 13.56 -18.71 10.96
CA SER A 227 14.07 -19.27 12.21
C SER A 227 12.94 -19.54 13.19
N GLU A 228 12.96 -20.73 13.80
CA GLU A 228 11.98 -21.15 14.80
C GLU A 228 12.20 -20.40 16.12
N ALA A 229 11.11 -19.99 16.78
CA ALA A 229 11.19 -19.40 18.10
C ALA A 229 11.61 -20.45 19.14
N VAL A 230 12.54 -20.08 20.02
CA VAL A 230 13.00 -20.95 21.11
C VAL A 230 12.31 -20.53 22.40
N ASN A 231 11.47 -21.42 22.94
CA ASN A 231 10.75 -21.14 24.19
C ASN A 231 11.69 -20.93 25.38
N LYS A 232 11.34 -19.93 26.20
CA LYS A 232 11.96 -19.69 27.51
C LYS A 232 11.49 -20.75 28.49
N ILE A 233 12.42 -21.40 29.19
CA ILE A 233 12.10 -22.42 30.19
C ILE A 233 12.39 -21.86 31.58
N ILE A 234 11.37 -21.79 32.42
CA ILE A 234 11.48 -21.41 33.83
C ILE A 234 11.23 -22.63 34.70
N MET A 235 12.20 -22.96 35.53
CA MET A 235 12.04 -23.95 36.59
C MET A 235 11.36 -23.29 37.78
N VAL A 236 10.29 -23.91 38.26
CA VAL A 236 9.55 -23.47 39.45
C VAL A 236 9.77 -24.49 40.56
N GLY A 237 10.26 -24.02 41.69
CA GLY A 237 10.52 -24.87 42.84
C GLY A 237 9.23 -25.35 43.49
N SER A 238 9.20 -26.65 43.74
CA SER A 238 8.16 -27.36 44.49
C SER A 238 8.75 -28.15 45.66
N GLY A 239 10.06 -28.03 45.93
CA GLY A 239 10.70 -28.71 47.05
C GLY A 239 10.32 -28.06 48.36
N LEU A 240 9.84 -28.86 49.32
CA LEU A 240 9.49 -28.35 50.64
C LEU A 240 10.76 -28.28 51.50
N VAL A 241 10.87 -27.24 52.32
CA VAL A 241 12.02 -27.01 53.19
C VAL A 241 11.53 -26.72 54.60
N VAL A 242 12.21 -27.32 55.59
CA VAL A 242 11.97 -27.06 57.01
C VAL A 242 13.29 -26.77 57.71
N SER A 243 13.34 -25.71 58.52
CA SER A 243 14.51 -25.41 59.33
C SER A 243 14.46 -26.18 60.65
N ARG A 244 15.49 -26.97 60.95
CA ARG A 244 15.62 -27.76 62.19
C ARG A 244 17.08 -27.81 62.63
N GLY A 245 17.36 -27.44 63.88
CA GLY A 245 18.73 -27.48 64.43
C GLY A 245 19.72 -26.51 63.79
N GLY A 246 19.24 -25.48 63.07
CA GLY A 246 20.09 -24.55 62.32
C GLY A 246 20.38 -24.96 60.89
N GLU A 247 19.86 -26.11 60.44
CA GLU A 247 19.98 -26.60 59.06
C GLU A 247 18.62 -26.59 58.36
N ASP A 248 18.64 -26.28 57.05
CA ASP A 248 17.46 -26.33 56.19
C ASP A 248 17.36 -27.71 55.52
N ILE A 249 16.33 -28.45 55.91
CA ILE A 249 16.11 -29.83 55.49
C ILE A 249 15.09 -29.85 54.35
N ARG A 250 15.46 -30.48 53.24
CA ARG A 250 14.57 -30.70 52.09
C ARG A 250 13.81 -32.00 52.26
N TYR A 251 12.51 -31.94 52.01
CA TYR A 251 11.64 -33.10 52.18
C TYR A 251 10.54 -33.14 51.10
N SER A 252 10.10 -34.34 50.79
CA SER A 252 8.99 -34.61 49.87
C SER A 252 7.65 -34.70 50.58
N GLU A 253 7.65 -35.18 51.83
CA GLU A 253 6.44 -35.37 52.63
C GLU A 253 6.71 -35.10 54.12
N ALA A 254 5.72 -34.54 54.82
CA ALA A 254 5.74 -34.40 56.27
C ALA A 254 4.55 -35.16 56.87
N LEU A 255 4.84 -36.18 57.66
CA LEU A 255 3.88 -37.07 58.29
C LEU A 255 3.76 -36.73 59.78
N ASP A 256 2.55 -36.77 60.32
CA ASP A 256 2.32 -36.75 61.77
C ASP A 256 2.18 -38.21 62.24
N MET A 257 3.16 -38.69 63.02
CA MET A 257 3.25 -40.09 63.38
C MET A 257 3.40 -40.26 64.89
N LEU A 258 2.83 -41.34 65.39
CA LEU A 258 3.04 -41.79 66.77
C LEU A 258 4.38 -42.53 66.85
N ALA A 259 5.35 -41.95 67.55
CA ALA A 259 6.66 -42.55 67.75
C ALA A 259 6.76 -43.22 69.13
N SER A 260 7.02 -44.53 69.14
CA SER A 260 7.57 -45.24 70.29
C SER A 260 9.09 -45.35 70.17
N ALA A 261 9.73 -45.91 71.19
CA ALA A 261 11.15 -46.19 71.18
C ALA A 261 11.44 -47.62 71.66
N TYR A 262 12.51 -48.19 71.12
CA TYR A 262 13.01 -49.51 71.51
C TYR A 262 14.54 -49.49 71.62
N SER A 263 15.09 -50.44 72.36
CA SER A 263 16.53 -50.69 72.46
C SER A 263 16.85 -52.09 71.95
N TYR A 264 18.14 -52.40 71.79
CA TYR A 264 18.56 -53.68 71.22
C TYR A 264 17.98 -54.88 71.98
N THR A 265 17.30 -55.76 71.24
CA THR A 265 16.61 -56.95 71.77
C THR A 265 17.38 -58.25 71.54
N GLY A 266 18.60 -58.17 70.99
CA GLY A 266 19.43 -59.33 70.64
C GLY A 266 19.22 -59.87 69.22
N TYR A 267 18.46 -59.17 68.37
CA TYR A 267 18.21 -59.53 66.98
C TYR A 267 18.51 -58.37 66.03
N ASN A 268 18.91 -58.68 64.79
CA ASN A 268 19.08 -57.68 63.73
C ASN A 268 17.73 -57.13 63.26
N THR A 269 17.76 -55.97 62.62
CA THR A 269 16.59 -55.36 61.98
C THR A 269 16.00 -56.26 60.89
N SER A 270 14.77 -55.98 60.46
CA SER A 270 14.15 -56.63 59.31
C SER A 270 14.96 -56.51 58.00
N SER A 271 15.88 -55.54 57.88
CA SER A 271 16.82 -55.43 56.75
C SER A 271 18.11 -56.24 56.93
N GLY A 272 18.28 -56.95 58.05
CA GLY A 272 19.43 -57.79 58.37
C GLY A 272 20.62 -57.05 59.01
N ILE A 273 20.47 -55.78 59.34
CA ILE A 273 21.54 -54.92 59.90
C ILE A 273 21.40 -54.89 61.42
N GLU A 274 22.50 -54.88 62.16
CA GLU A 274 22.46 -54.64 63.60
C GLU A 274 21.93 -53.21 63.86
N PRO A 275 20.87 -53.02 64.67
CA PRO A 275 20.31 -51.70 64.85
C PRO A 275 21.28 -50.78 65.59
N TYR A 276 21.32 -49.52 65.18
CA TYR A 276 22.15 -48.47 65.74
C TYR A 276 21.35 -47.16 65.76
N TYR A 277 21.80 -46.17 66.52
CA TYR A 277 21.14 -44.86 66.55
C TYR A 277 20.92 -44.29 65.14
N GLY A 278 19.67 -43.98 64.79
CA GLY A 278 19.26 -43.60 63.43
C GLY A 278 18.53 -44.72 62.67
N VAL A 279 18.39 -45.91 63.23
CA VAL A 279 17.48 -46.94 62.72
C VAL A 279 16.06 -46.67 63.21
N VAL A 280 15.09 -46.73 62.29
CA VAL A 280 13.67 -46.64 62.61
C VAL A 280 12.90 -47.83 62.02
N ALA A 281 11.99 -48.38 62.82
CA ALA A 281 11.00 -49.32 62.35
C ALA A 281 9.78 -48.56 61.80
N VAL A 282 9.33 -48.95 60.61
CA VAL A 282 8.22 -48.28 59.91
C VAL A 282 7.24 -49.29 59.32
N ASP A 283 6.06 -48.82 58.93
CA ASP A 283 5.18 -49.54 58.00
C ASP A 283 5.66 -49.34 56.56
N PRO A 284 6.18 -50.38 55.86
CA PRO A 284 6.71 -50.24 54.50
C PRO A 284 5.67 -49.88 53.45
N ASN A 285 4.39 -50.08 53.76
CA ASN A 285 3.31 -49.68 52.86
C ASN A 285 3.12 -48.16 52.87
N GLN A 286 3.61 -47.47 53.91
CA GLN A 286 3.63 -46.01 53.99
C GLN A 286 5.02 -45.43 53.72
N ILE A 287 6.05 -45.96 54.39
CA ILE A 287 7.44 -45.50 54.26
C ILE A 287 8.29 -46.69 53.80
N PRO A 288 8.66 -46.76 52.50
CA PRO A 288 9.50 -47.85 51.99
C PRO A 288 10.81 -47.99 52.78
N LEU A 289 11.30 -49.22 52.91
CA LEU A 289 12.62 -49.46 53.52
C LEU A 289 13.74 -48.80 52.68
N GLY A 290 14.76 -48.29 53.36
CA GLY A 290 15.84 -47.49 52.79
C GLY A 290 15.55 -45.98 52.72
N THR A 291 14.30 -45.56 52.99
CA THR A 291 13.93 -44.15 53.03
C THR A 291 14.68 -43.39 54.13
N ARG A 292 15.25 -42.23 53.78
CA ARG A 292 15.89 -41.32 54.73
C ARG A 292 14.84 -40.39 55.34
N LEU A 293 14.92 -40.19 56.65
CA LEU A 293 13.95 -39.42 57.42
C LEU A 293 14.66 -38.39 58.30
N TYR A 294 13.96 -37.30 58.63
CA TYR A 294 14.25 -36.50 59.80
C TYR A 294 13.07 -36.57 60.76
N VAL A 295 13.29 -37.04 61.97
CA VAL A 295 12.27 -37.19 63.01
C VAL A 295 12.44 -36.10 64.05
N GLU A 296 11.41 -35.28 64.24
CA GLU A 296 11.46 -34.15 65.17
C GLU A 296 11.74 -34.62 66.62
N GLY A 297 12.80 -34.07 67.23
CA GLY A 297 13.26 -34.46 68.57
C GLY A 297 14.23 -35.64 68.62
N TYR A 298 14.40 -36.38 67.52
CA TYR A 298 15.32 -37.52 67.41
C TYR A 298 16.48 -37.27 66.41
N GLY A 299 16.19 -36.63 65.28
CA GLY A 299 17.18 -36.30 64.25
C GLY A 299 17.08 -37.20 63.02
N TYR A 300 18.19 -37.36 62.30
CA TYR A 300 18.26 -38.13 61.06
C TYR A 300 18.10 -39.64 61.33
N ALA A 301 17.27 -40.29 60.52
CA ALA A 301 17.02 -41.72 60.62
C ALA A 301 16.86 -42.37 59.23
N THR A 302 16.98 -43.70 59.16
CA THR A 302 16.71 -44.49 57.95
C THR A 302 15.76 -45.63 58.28
N ALA A 303 14.73 -45.78 57.46
CA ALA A 303 13.75 -46.87 57.54
C ALA A 303 14.43 -48.22 57.23
N LEU A 304 14.92 -48.92 58.26
CA LEU A 304 15.66 -50.17 58.11
C LEU A 304 15.00 -51.35 58.84
N ASP A 305 13.93 -51.09 59.59
CA ASP A 305 13.28 -52.11 60.39
C ASP A 305 11.76 -52.12 60.20
N ARG A 306 11.13 -53.22 60.63
CA ARG A 306 9.68 -53.42 60.58
C ARG A 306 9.22 -54.16 61.83
N GLY A 307 8.28 -53.58 62.55
CA GLY A 307 7.63 -54.23 63.69
C GLY A 307 6.23 -54.68 63.33
N SER A 308 5.79 -55.83 63.86
CA SER A 308 4.42 -56.33 63.65
C SER A 308 3.33 -55.39 64.22
N SER A 309 3.69 -54.55 65.20
CA SER A 309 2.83 -53.55 65.84
C SER A 309 3.04 -52.12 65.31
N ILE A 310 3.94 -51.96 64.33
CA ILE A 310 4.32 -50.68 63.71
C ILE A 310 3.66 -50.62 62.33
N THR A 311 2.37 -50.33 62.32
CA THR A 311 1.52 -50.23 61.14
C THR A 311 0.82 -48.88 61.12
N GLY A 312 0.50 -48.38 59.92
CA GLY A 312 -0.13 -47.08 59.77
C GLY A 312 0.81 -45.91 60.12
N ASN A 313 0.26 -44.87 60.76
CA ASN A 313 0.99 -43.66 61.14
C ASN A 313 1.78 -43.86 62.45
N ARG A 314 2.52 -44.96 62.55
CA ARG A 314 3.33 -45.31 63.72
C ARG A 314 4.75 -45.64 63.30
N ILE A 315 5.72 -45.18 64.10
CA ILE A 315 7.14 -45.54 63.96
C ILE A 315 7.72 -45.96 65.30
N ASP A 316 8.82 -46.71 65.27
CA ASP A 316 9.58 -47.09 66.46
C ASP A 316 11.04 -46.69 66.30
N LEU A 317 11.54 -45.84 67.19
CA LEU A 317 12.87 -45.26 67.12
C LEU A 317 13.86 -46.09 67.94
N PHE A 318 15.00 -46.44 67.35
CA PHE A 318 16.02 -47.18 68.07
C PHE A 318 16.84 -46.27 69.00
N PHE A 319 17.11 -46.72 70.22
CA PHE A 319 18.05 -46.13 71.16
C PHE A 319 19.03 -47.17 71.66
N GLU A 320 20.26 -46.75 71.95
CA GLU A 320 21.33 -47.64 72.40
C GLU A 320 21.04 -48.22 73.81
N SER A 321 20.34 -47.45 74.65
CA SER A 321 19.98 -47.86 76.01
C SER A 321 18.47 -47.95 76.23
N GLN A 322 18.07 -48.89 77.07
CA GLN A 322 16.67 -49.03 77.51
C GLN A 322 16.19 -47.79 78.28
N GLU A 323 17.07 -47.13 79.03
CA GLU A 323 16.75 -45.92 79.79
C GLU A 323 16.39 -44.74 78.87
N GLU A 324 17.12 -44.54 77.77
CA GLU A 324 16.80 -43.52 76.77
C GLU A 324 15.49 -43.82 76.05
N ALA A 325 15.25 -45.09 75.67
CA ALA A 325 13.98 -45.49 75.05
C ALA A 325 12.78 -45.24 75.98
N LEU A 326 12.90 -45.56 77.27
CA LEU A 326 11.87 -45.27 78.27
C LEU A 326 11.68 -43.76 78.47
N SER A 327 12.76 -42.99 78.45
CA SER A 327 12.72 -41.53 78.59
C SER A 327 12.07 -40.85 77.37
N TRP A 328 12.23 -41.43 76.18
CA TRP A 328 11.50 -41.00 74.98
C TRP A 328 10.00 -41.26 75.11
N GLY A 329 9.59 -42.45 75.56
CA GLY A 329 8.19 -42.81 75.75
C GLY A 329 7.38 -42.80 74.44
N LEU A 330 6.06 -42.61 74.54
CA LEU A 330 5.15 -42.57 73.39
C LEU A 330 4.70 -41.14 73.11
N ARG A 331 4.96 -40.62 71.91
CA ARG A 331 4.62 -39.23 71.57
C ARG A 331 4.34 -39.04 70.08
N HIS A 332 3.55 -38.03 69.75
CA HIS A 332 3.38 -37.58 68.37
C HIS A 332 4.58 -36.76 67.94
N VAL A 333 5.12 -37.06 66.76
CA VAL A 333 6.24 -36.34 66.15
C VAL A 333 5.96 -36.06 64.68
N LYS A 334 6.52 -34.98 64.15
CA LYS A 334 6.61 -34.78 62.71
C LYS A 334 7.78 -35.54 62.14
N VAL A 335 7.51 -36.33 61.11
CA VAL A 335 8.47 -37.11 60.36
C VAL A 335 8.56 -36.53 58.96
N TYR A 336 9.74 -36.08 58.56
CA TYR A 336 10.01 -35.53 57.25
C TYR A 336 10.68 -36.61 56.39
N VAL A 337 10.04 -36.98 55.28
CA VAL A 337 10.59 -37.90 54.28
C VAL A 337 11.55 -37.12 53.39
N LEU A 338 12.83 -37.47 53.41
CA LEU A 338 13.88 -36.70 52.75
C LEU A 338 14.02 -37.10 51.28
N ASP A 339 14.33 -36.11 50.43
CA ASP A 339 14.55 -36.26 48.99
C ASP A 339 15.81 -37.06 48.63
#